data_AF-A0A966H129-F1
#
_entry.id   AF-A0A966H129-F1
#
_cell.length_a   1.000
_cell.length_b   1.000
_cell.length_c   1.000
_cell.angle_alpha   90.00
_cell.angle_beta   90.00
_cell.angle_gamma   90.00
#
_symmetry.space_group_name_H-M   'P 1'
#
loop_
_entity.id
_entity.type
_entity.pdbx_description
1 polymer ?
#
loop_
_entity_poly.entity_id
_entity_poly.type
_entity_poly.pdbx_seq_one_letter_code
_entity_poly.pdbx_strand_id
1 'polypeptide(L)'
;MPLLIICGWCQAQEEEESKSGRLSPKEFSIPPSPVFDLMGVTPSQINRTSDIRDFKVDWSFRSWRLNPNIAIQAQPLWELLYKRKPLLKYQQAGYLMQRLSTLDLSVGTVQNEENDRRIGFSVKMNLLKGKDPLMSRGLYDDITVRFEEEETSVRLQLKELQAKLDSSTNIVEKAAIRNEIASVNEQLQTFHTRRQAAIAERVSLFVAEHWNAASLDVAFGRVFTYQSDSAGSLRKLRLNRNTGWGLWINGGVPLGKRWLLSGLLRTTWYEEQVDFLIKDQVTAEEIQRSAVAENKLYSVGVNIRYGGPLYSFFAELLYEKKSLKTPVEALEEVFTAPAGTGIVSSSVQWTTVHPTTISVGGDWRISRNVIINYGMRWLLDKNGRSQAFTPVAGISCMMR
;
A
#
# COMPACT_ATOMS: atom_id res chain seq x y z
N MET A 1 56.60 -16.03 4.73
CA MET A 1 55.78 -16.39 3.56
C MET A 1 54.54 -15.51 3.51
N PRO A 2 54.54 -14.43 2.71
CA PRO A 2 53.32 -13.74 2.30
C PRO A 2 52.93 -14.20 0.89
N LEU A 3 51.66 -14.55 0.67
CA LEU A 3 51.16 -14.89 -0.65
C LEU A 3 50.27 -13.75 -1.16
N LEU A 4 50.85 -12.98 -2.06
CA LEU A 4 50.22 -12.11 -3.04
C LEU A 4 49.24 -12.91 -3.93
N ILE A 5 48.03 -12.37 -4.13
CA ILE A 5 47.32 -12.49 -5.42
C ILE A 5 46.79 -11.10 -5.80
N ILE A 6 47.12 -10.73 -7.02
CA ILE A 6 46.93 -9.46 -7.73
C ILE A 6 45.66 -9.55 -8.59
N CYS A 7 45.15 -8.38 -9.00
CA CYS A 7 44.20 -8.07 -10.09
C CYS A 7 42.73 -7.90 -9.67
N GLY A 8 42.00 -6.83 -10.03
CA GLY A 8 42.26 -5.85 -11.08
C GLY A 8 41.76 -4.45 -10.74
N TRP A 9 42.55 -3.47 -11.17
CA TRP A 9 42.20 -2.06 -11.29
C TRP A 9 41.08 -1.87 -12.31
N CYS A 10 40.14 -0.98 -12.01
CA CYS A 10 39.44 -0.22 -13.02
C CYS A 10 39.54 1.25 -12.61
N GLN A 11 40.50 1.96 -13.21
CA GLN A 11 40.52 3.42 -13.25
C GLN A 11 39.55 3.86 -14.33
N ALA A 12 38.63 4.75 -13.98
CA ALA A 12 37.94 5.61 -14.93
C ALA A 12 38.04 7.05 -14.40
N GLN A 13 38.86 7.86 -15.07
CA GLN A 13 38.86 9.33 -15.01
C GLN A 13 38.24 9.78 -16.35
N GLU A 14 37.01 10.28 -16.30
CA GLU A 14 36.62 11.69 -16.55
C GLU A 14 36.83 12.16 -18.00
N GLU A 15 35.71 12.38 -18.70
CA GLU A 15 35.50 13.62 -19.45
C GLU A 15 34.00 13.93 -19.61
N GLU A 16 33.70 15.21 -19.56
CA GLU A 16 32.39 15.85 -19.39
C GLU A 16 31.50 15.74 -20.63
N GLU A 17 30.21 15.50 -20.44
CA GLU A 17 29.21 16.20 -21.26
C GLU A 17 27.94 16.50 -20.45
N SER A 18 27.78 17.80 -20.22
CA SER A 18 26.59 18.45 -19.69
C SER A 18 25.36 18.18 -20.56
N LYS A 19 24.29 17.60 -19.97
CA LYS A 19 22.85 17.93 -20.15
C LYS A 19 21.98 16.77 -19.65
N SER A 20 21.45 16.89 -18.44
CA SER A 20 20.00 16.81 -18.21
C SER A 20 19.70 17.14 -16.74
N GLY A 21 18.65 17.92 -16.55
CA GLY A 21 18.31 18.59 -15.29
C GLY A 21 18.29 17.67 -14.09
N ARG A 22 19.19 17.98 -13.15
CA ARG A 22 19.10 17.54 -11.75
C ARG A 22 17.76 18.00 -11.15
N LEU A 23 16.99 16.99 -10.78
CA LEU A 23 16.16 16.87 -9.58
C LEU A 23 14.79 17.59 -9.49
N SER A 24 13.70 16.82 -9.31
CA SER A 24 12.57 17.13 -8.41
C SER A 24 12.07 15.81 -7.73
N PRO A 25 12.23 15.66 -6.41
CA PRO A 25 11.94 14.43 -5.66
C PRO A 25 10.45 14.34 -5.31
N LYS A 26 9.82 13.17 -5.53
CA LYS A 26 8.51 12.89 -4.90
C LYS A 26 8.38 11.44 -4.46
N GLU A 27 7.59 11.33 -3.39
CA GLU A 27 7.12 10.16 -2.64
C GLU A 27 8.17 9.47 -1.79
N PHE A 28 8.03 9.70 -0.49
CA PHE A 28 8.75 9.06 0.60
C PHE A 28 7.96 7.80 0.99
N SER A 29 8.65 6.66 1.03
CA SER A 29 8.15 5.28 1.19
C SER A 29 6.63 5.09 1.14
N ILE A 30 6.14 4.61 0.00
CA ILE A 30 4.73 4.29 -0.12
C ILE A 30 4.46 2.99 0.65
N PRO A 31 3.53 2.96 1.61
CA PRO A 31 3.08 1.70 2.18
C PRO A 31 2.46 0.86 1.07
N PRO A 32 2.52 -0.47 1.23
CA PRO A 32 1.78 -1.34 0.34
C PRO A 32 0.28 -0.98 0.32
N SER A 33 -0.39 -1.30 -0.78
CA SER A 33 -1.83 -1.12 -0.87
C SER A 33 -2.54 -1.88 0.27
N PRO A 34 -3.60 -1.30 0.88
CA PRO A 34 -4.31 -1.92 1.99
C PRO A 34 -4.88 -3.32 1.65
N VAL A 35 -5.20 -3.55 0.37
CA VAL A 35 -5.68 -4.86 -0.10
C VAL A 35 -4.57 -5.92 -0.10
N PHE A 36 -3.33 -5.54 -0.42
CA PHE A 36 -2.19 -6.46 -0.35
C PHE A 36 -1.82 -6.81 1.09
N ASP A 37 -2.00 -5.88 2.03
CA ASP A 37 -1.87 -6.15 3.46
C ASP A 37 -2.91 -7.15 3.97
N LEU A 38 -4.15 -7.00 3.50
CA LEU A 38 -5.22 -7.93 3.80
C LEU A 38 -4.91 -9.32 3.25
N MET A 39 -4.34 -9.41 2.04
CA MET A 39 -3.92 -10.65 1.40
C MET A 39 -2.61 -11.24 1.96
N GLY A 40 -1.89 -10.50 2.81
CA GLY A 40 -0.65 -10.94 3.46
C GLY A 40 0.53 -11.10 2.49
N VAL A 41 0.53 -10.39 1.36
CA VAL A 41 1.64 -10.42 0.38
C VAL A 41 2.73 -9.39 0.69
N THR A 42 2.56 -8.64 1.78
CA THR A 42 3.45 -7.53 2.12
C THR A 42 4.58 -8.00 3.06
N PRO A 43 5.82 -7.47 2.90
CA PRO A 43 6.96 -7.89 3.71
C PRO A 43 6.78 -7.52 5.19
N SER A 44 6.38 -6.28 5.47
CA SER A 44 5.94 -5.84 6.80
C SER A 44 4.56 -6.41 7.10
N GLN A 45 4.38 -6.95 8.29
CA GLN A 45 3.05 -7.35 8.79
C GLN A 45 2.34 -6.17 9.47
N ILE A 46 3.11 -5.19 9.94
CA ILE A 46 2.60 -3.96 10.53
C ILE A 46 2.90 -2.82 9.56
N ASN A 47 1.83 -2.30 8.96
CA ASN A 47 2.02 -1.37 7.84
C ASN A 47 2.49 -0.01 8.34
N ARG A 48 3.05 0.77 7.44
CA ARG A 48 3.16 2.21 7.67
C ARG A 48 1.81 2.83 7.44
N THR A 49 1.43 3.73 8.32
CA THR A 49 0.37 4.68 8.01
C THR A 49 0.85 5.60 6.91
N SER A 50 0.08 5.73 5.83
CA SER A 50 0.33 6.79 4.87
C SER A 50 -0.93 7.16 4.12
N ASP A 51 -0.88 8.37 3.59
CA ASP A 51 -1.93 9.01 2.82
C ASP A 51 -1.41 9.19 1.39
N ILE A 52 -1.95 8.41 0.47
CA ILE A 52 -1.55 8.44 -0.95
C ILE A 52 -2.64 9.21 -1.67
N ARG A 53 -2.38 10.49 -1.95
CA ARG A 53 -3.35 11.41 -2.56
C ARG A 53 -3.43 11.33 -4.08
N ASP A 54 -2.85 10.27 -4.65
CA ASP A 54 -2.75 10.03 -6.08
C ASP A 54 -3.18 8.59 -6.40
N PHE A 55 -3.52 8.36 -7.68
CA PHE A 55 -3.80 7.04 -8.20
C PHE A 55 -2.52 6.19 -8.19
N LYS A 56 -2.59 4.97 -7.67
CA LYS A 56 -1.44 4.09 -7.53
C LYS A 56 -1.75 2.69 -8.07
N VAL A 57 -0.75 2.12 -8.76
CA VAL A 57 -0.75 0.71 -9.17
C VAL A 57 0.44 0.01 -8.51
N ASP A 58 0.18 -1.04 -7.75
CA ASP A 58 1.19 -1.88 -7.09
C ASP A 58 1.31 -3.24 -7.77
N TRP A 59 2.55 -3.73 -7.92
CA TRP A 59 2.85 -5.11 -8.31
C TRP A 59 3.64 -5.82 -7.22
N SER A 60 3.37 -7.12 -7.02
CA SER A 60 4.16 -7.95 -6.09
C SER A 60 4.65 -9.23 -6.75
N PHE A 61 5.95 -9.52 -6.60
CA PHE A 61 6.57 -10.76 -7.06
C PHE A 61 6.83 -11.66 -5.86
N ARG A 62 6.21 -12.84 -5.82
CA ARG A 62 6.43 -13.83 -4.76
C ARG A 62 7.28 -15.02 -5.23
N SER A 63 7.37 -15.24 -6.54
CA SER A 63 8.18 -16.30 -7.15
C SER A 63 8.93 -15.75 -8.37
N TRP A 64 9.88 -16.53 -8.89
CA TRP A 64 10.65 -16.24 -10.11
C TRP A 64 9.79 -16.16 -11.38
N ARG A 65 8.48 -16.44 -11.25
CA ARG A 65 7.47 -16.30 -12.31
C ARG A 65 6.81 -14.94 -12.21
N LEU A 66 6.69 -14.29 -13.37
CA LEU A 66 6.00 -13.03 -13.57
C LEU A 66 4.48 -13.26 -13.50
N ASN A 67 3.96 -13.56 -12.31
CA ASN A 67 2.53 -13.67 -12.07
C ASN A 67 2.01 -12.26 -11.75
N PRO A 68 1.05 -11.70 -12.51
CA PRO A 68 0.60 -10.34 -12.30
C PRO A 68 -0.28 -10.26 -11.04
N ASN A 69 0.35 -10.00 -9.90
CA ASN A 69 -0.34 -9.57 -8.68
C ASN A 69 -0.50 -8.05 -8.77
N ILE A 70 -1.70 -7.55 -9.06
CA ILE A 70 -1.94 -6.13 -9.31
C ILE A 70 -2.85 -5.59 -8.21
N ALA A 71 -2.52 -4.44 -7.64
CA ALA A 71 -3.45 -3.65 -6.87
C ALA A 71 -3.57 -2.24 -7.44
N ILE A 72 -4.79 -1.73 -7.46
CA ILE A 72 -5.16 -0.38 -7.88
C ILE A 72 -5.71 0.34 -6.65
N GLN A 73 -5.29 1.58 -6.44
CA GLN A 73 -5.62 2.37 -5.27
C GLN A 73 -5.94 3.81 -5.67
N ALA A 74 -6.99 4.38 -5.07
CA ALA A 74 -7.46 5.73 -5.38
C ALA A 74 -8.16 6.40 -4.19
N GLN A 75 -8.09 7.74 -4.12
CA GLN A 75 -8.82 8.57 -3.15
C GLN A 75 -9.91 9.39 -3.87
N PRO A 76 -11.13 8.85 -4.05
CA PRO A 76 -12.13 9.46 -4.92
C PRO A 76 -12.61 10.83 -4.45
N LEU A 77 -12.77 11.02 -3.14
CA LEU A 77 -13.24 12.29 -2.57
C LEU A 77 -12.20 13.41 -2.73
N TRP A 78 -10.92 13.07 -2.57
CA TRP A 78 -9.82 13.98 -2.83
C TRP A 78 -9.75 14.39 -4.31
N GLU A 79 -9.75 13.40 -5.21
CA GLU A 79 -9.70 13.56 -6.66
C GLU A 79 -10.83 14.46 -7.19
N LEU A 80 -12.05 14.25 -6.72
CA LEU A 80 -13.24 14.97 -7.19
C LEU A 80 -13.40 16.37 -6.59
N LEU A 81 -13.15 16.54 -5.29
CA LEU A 81 -13.57 17.76 -4.57
C LEU A 81 -12.43 18.76 -4.32
N TYR A 82 -11.18 18.29 -4.23
CA TYR A 82 -10.06 19.09 -3.73
C TYR A 82 -8.88 19.18 -4.69
N LYS A 83 -8.59 18.14 -5.49
CA LYS A 83 -7.42 18.10 -6.39
C LYS A 83 -7.33 19.26 -7.39
N ARG A 84 -8.47 19.76 -7.88
CA ARG A 84 -8.54 20.87 -8.87
C ARG A 84 -8.78 22.25 -8.26
N LYS A 85 -9.02 22.34 -6.95
CA LYS A 85 -9.41 23.58 -6.26
C LYS A 85 -8.23 24.15 -5.47
N PRO A 86 -8.23 25.45 -5.12
CA PRO A 86 -7.16 26.03 -4.32
C PRO A 86 -7.05 25.31 -2.96
N LEU A 87 -5.83 25.19 -2.46
CA LEU A 87 -5.52 24.52 -1.19
C LEU A 87 -6.32 25.11 -0.01
N LEU A 88 -6.56 26.42 -0.05
CA LEU A 88 -7.39 27.14 0.93
C LEU A 88 -8.76 26.48 1.14
N LYS A 89 -9.37 25.95 0.08
CA LYS A 89 -10.67 25.27 0.20
C LYS A 89 -10.57 24.01 1.07
N TYR A 90 -9.46 23.27 0.98
CA TYR A 90 -9.23 22.11 1.82
C TYR A 90 -8.93 22.50 3.27
N GLN A 91 -8.10 23.53 3.46
CA GLN A 91 -7.74 24.05 4.78
C GLN A 91 -8.94 24.61 5.56
N GLN A 92 -9.91 25.21 4.85
CA GLN A 92 -11.17 25.72 5.40
C GLN A 92 -12.27 24.65 5.52
N ALA A 93 -12.06 23.45 5.00
CA ALA A 93 -13.06 22.39 5.10
C ALA A 93 -13.26 21.94 6.55
N GLY A 94 -14.48 21.56 6.91
CA GLY A 94 -14.76 21.00 8.23
C GLY A 94 -13.98 19.70 8.48
N TYR A 95 -13.73 19.40 9.75
CA TYR A 95 -12.93 18.26 10.19
C TYR A 95 -13.36 16.90 9.59
N LEU A 96 -14.67 16.70 9.47
CA LEU A 96 -15.23 15.48 8.88
C LEU A 96 -14.92 15.35 7.39
N MET A 97 -15.00 16.44 6.63
CA MET A 97 -14.66 16.44 5.20
C MET A 97 -13.16 16.25 4.97
N GLN A 98 -12.32 16.80 5.85
CA GLN A 98 -10.88 16.56 5.81
C GLN A 98 -10.55 15.07 6.00
N ARG A 99 -11.19 14.40 6.98
CA ARG A 99 -11.02 12.96 7.19
C ARG A 99 -11.57 12.13 6.03
N LEU A 100 -12.78 12.43 5.56
CA LEU A 100 -13.37 11.74 4.41
C LEU A 100 -12.55 11.91 3.14
N SER A 101 -11.83 13.03 2.97
CA SER A 101 -10.93 13.19 1.82
C SER A 101 -9.78 12.18 1.79
N THR A 102 -9.41 11.62 2.96
CA THR A 102 -8.38 10.58 3.08
C THR A 102 -8.94 9.16 2.86
N LEU A 103 -10.22 9.05 2.49
CA LEU A 103 -10.84 7.79 2.16
C LEU A 103 -10.17 7.20 0.91
N ASP A 104 -9.58 6.03 1.12
CA ASP A 104 -8.69 5.37 0.20
C ASP A 104 -9.29 4.00 -0.15
N LEU A 105 -9.63 3.82 -1.42
CA LEU A 105 -10.22 2.61 -1.96
C LEU A 105 -9.14 1.85 -2.74
N SER A 106 -8.91 0.59 -2.38
CA SER A 106 -7.99 -0.28 -3.09
C SER A 106 -8.63 -1.60 -3.49
N VAL A 107 -8.36 -2.05 -4.72
CA VAL A 107 -8.81 -3.34 -5.27
C VAL A 107 -7.59 -4.06 -5.81
N GLY A 108 -7.48 -5.36 -5.60
CA GLY A 108 -6.32 -6.10 -6.08
C GLY A 108 -6.53 -7.58 -6.26
N THR A 109 -5.59 -8.19 -6.96
CA THR A 109 -5.53 -9.62 -7.25
C THR A 109 -4.16 -10.18 -6.87
N VAL A 110 -4.16 -11.42 -6.38
CA VAL A 110 -2.94 -12.16 -6.04
C VAL A 110 -3.09 -13.62 -6.47
N GLN A 111 -2.05 -14.19 -7.07
CA GLN A 111 -1.94 -15.62 -7.31
C GLN A 111 -0.92 -16.25 -6.35
N ASN A 112 -1.32 -17.30 -5.67
CA ASN A 112 -0.47 -18.05 -4.73
C ASN A 112 0.17 -19.28 -5.40
N GLU A 113 1.17 -19.88 -4.74
CA GLU A 113 1.89 -21.07 -5.22
C GLU A 113 1.02 -22.32 -5.37
N GLU A 114 -0.05 -22.43 -4.57
CA GLU A 114 -1.09 -23.47 -4.70
C GLU A 114 -2.05 -23.26 -5.88
N ASN A 115 -1.72 -22.33 -6.79
CA ASN A 115 -2.56 -21.92 -7.89
C ASN A 115 -3.93 -21.35 -7.44
N ASP A 116 -4.00 -20.82 -6.23
CA ASP A 116 -5.16 -20.08 -5.75
C ASP A 116 -5.10 -18.64 -6.27
N ARG A 117 -6.22 -18.14 -6.80
CA ARG A 117 -6.39 -16.74 -7.18
C ARG A 117 -7.22 -16.01 -6.14
N ARG A 118 -6.68 -14.92 -5.62
CA ARG A 118 -7.33 -14.06 -4.64
C ARG A 118 -7.75 -12.78 -5.31
N ILE A 119 -8.95 -12.32 -5.02
CA ILE A 119 -9.47 -11.01 -5.40
C ILE A 119 -9.97 -10.36 -4.13
N GLY A 120 -9.65 -9.09 -3.93
CA GLY A 120 -10.07 -8.38 -2.74
C GLY A 120 -10.25 -6.90 -2.99
N PHE A 121 -10.95 -6.29 -2.05
CA PHE A 121 -11.06 -4.85 -1.96
C PHE A 121 -10.89 -4.43 -0.51
N SER A 122 -10.45 -3.20 -0.31
CA SER A 122 -10.40 -2.59 1.02
C SER A 122 -10.57 -1.10 0.92
N VAL A 123 -11.10 -0.56 2.00
CA VAL A 123 -11.29 0.86 2.24
C VAL A 123 -10.45 1.21 3.46
N LYS A 124 -9.63 2.24 3.37
CA LYS A 124 -8.84 2.79 4.47
C LYS A 124 -9.23 4.26 4.65
N MET A 125 -9.22 4.72 5.89
CA MET A 125 -9.41 6.12 6.24
C MET A 125 -8.41 6.51 7.31
N ASN A 126 -7.83 7.70 7.17
CA ASN A 126 -6.96 8.26 8.18
C ASN A 126 -7.81 9.05 9.21
N LEU A 127 -7.72 8.66 10.48
CA LEU A 127 -8.43 9.31 11.58
C LEU A 127 -7.63 10.45 12.18
N LEU A 128 -6.31 10.29 12.27
CA LEU A 128 -5.42 11.26 12.88
C LEU A 128 -4.10 11.30 12.13
N LYS A 129 -3.67 12.52 11.82
CA LYS A 129 -2.37 12.80 11.20
C LYS A 129 -1.75 13.98 11.93
N GLY A 130 -0.69 13.72 12.67
CA GLY A 130 -0.06 14.71 13.54
C GLY A 130 0.58 15.86 12.76
N LYS A 131 1.26 15.55 11.65
CA LYS A 131 1.86 16.54 10.76
C LYS A 131 1.35 16.35 9.33
N ASP A 132 0.28 17.06 9.00
CA ASP A 132 -0.26 17.08 7.64
C ASP A 132 0.35 18.23 6.82
N PRO A 133 1.10 17.96 5.73
CA PRO A 133 1.69 19.01 4.90
C PRO A 133 0.65 20.01 4.39
N LEU A 134 -0.55 19.56 4.05
CA LEU A 134 -1.57 20.44 3.47
C LEU A 134 -2.17 21.43 4.46
N MET A 135 -2.04 21.16 5.77
CA MET A 135 -2.52 22.03 6.83
C MET A 135 -1.41 22.91 7.42
N SER A 136 -0.17 22.75 6.94
CA SER A 136 0.97 23.54 7.42
C SER A 136 0.88 24.97 6.88
N ARG A 137 0.75 25.94 7.79
CA ARG A 137 0.81 27.38 7.47
C ARG A 137 2.22 27.75 7.00
N GLY A 138 2.34 28.63 6.02
CA GLY A 138 3.64 29.11 5.51
C GLY A 138 4.35 28.16 4.53
N LEU A 139 3.89 26.91 4.39
CA LEU A 139 4.58 25.92 3.54
C LEU A 139 4.46 26.25 2.05
N TYR A 140 3.42 26.99 1.65
CA TYR A 140 3.06 27.23 0.25
C TYR A 140 3.00 28.71 -0.12
N ASP A 141 3.30 29.62 0.81
CA ASP A 141 3.07 31.06 0.62
C ASP A 141 3.95 31.58 -0.51
N ASP A 142 5.21 31.12 -0.56
CA ASP A 142 6.17 31.43 -1.64
C ASP A 142 5.73 30.91 -3.01
N ILE A 143 5.24 29.66 -3.07
CA ILE A 143 4.72 29.06 -4.30
C ILE A 143 3.47 29.82 -4.74
N THR A 144 2.60 30.20 -3.82
CA THR A 144 1.34 30.88 -4.14
C THR A 144 1.62 32.24 -4.74
N VAL A 145 2.44 33.06 -4.06
CA VAL A 145 2.83 34.39 -4.55
C VAL A 145 3.49 34.30 -5.92
N ARG A 146 4.49 33.43 -6.08
CA ARG A 146 5.23 33.29 -7.35
C ARG A 146 4.32 32.91 -8.52
N PHE A 147 3.41 31.95 -8.32
CA PHE A 147 2.52 31.50 -9.39
C PHE A 147 1.38 32.48 -9.65
N GLU A 148 0.90 33.24 -8.65
CA GLU A 148 -0.07 34.32 -8.87
C GLU A 148 0.53 35.46 -9.69
N GLU A 149 1.75 35.88 -9.37
CA GLU A 149 2.50 36.87 -10.17
C GLU A 149 2.71 36.40 -11.62
N GLU A 150 3.13 35.14 -11.80
CA GLU A 150 3.30 34.54 -13.12
C GLU A 150 1.97 34.50 -13.89
N GLU A 151 0.88 34.06 -13.27
CA GLU A 151 -0.45 34.00 -13.91
C GLU A 151 -0.92 35.38 -14.37
N THR A 152 -0.77 36.39 -13.52
CA THR A 152 -1.14 37.77 -13.86
C THR A 152 -0.29 38.29 -15.03
N SER A 153 1.02 38.06 -15.01
CA SER A 153 1.90 38.49 -16.11
C SER A 153 1.58 37.80 -17.44
N VAL A 154 1.30 36.49 -17.43
CA VAL A 154 1.01 35.70 -18.64
C VAL A 154 -0.34 36.12 -19.21
N ARG A 155 -1.34 36.37 -18.36
CA ARG A 155 -2.65 36.88 -18.80
C ARG A 155 -2.57 38.30 -19.37
N LEU A 156 -1.72 39.17 -18.81
CA LEU A 156 -1.49 40.50 -19.35
C LEU A 156 -0.81 40.43 -20.72
N GLN A 157 0.25 39.62 -20.86
CA GLN A 157 0.90 39.38 -22.15
C GLN A 157 -0.08 38.85 -23.21
N LEU A 158 -0.95 37.92 -22.83
CA LEU A 158 -1.96 37.37 -23.74
C LEU A 158 -2.94 38.46 -24.21
N LYS A 159 -3.43 39.31 -23.29
CA LYS A 159 -4.29 40.45 -23.64
C LYS A 159 -3.59 41.45 -24.56
N GLU A 160 -2.32 41.75 -24.31
CA GLU A 160 -1.52 42.65 -25.15
C GLU A 160 -1.30 42.07 -26.55
N LEU A 161 -1.00 40.78 -26.67
CA LEU A 161 -0.83 40.10 -27.95
C LEU A 161 -2.15 40.02 -28.74
N GLN A 162 -3.28 39.82 -28.05
CA GLN A 162 -4.61 39.90 -28.68
C GLN A 162 -4.89 41.31 -29.21
N ALA A 163 -4.63 42.36 -28.42
CA ALA A 163 -4.78 43.73 -28.87
C ALA A 163 -3.87 44.07 -30.07
N LYS A 164 -2.62 43.58 -30.06
CA LYS A 164 -1.67 43.71 -31.19
C LYS A 164 -2.18 42.99 -32.44
N LEU A 165 -2.76 41.79 -32.30
CA LEU A 165 -3.34 41.04 -33.41
C LEU A 165 -4.50 41.79 -34.08
N ASP A 166 -5.36 42.42 -33.27
CA ASP A 166 -6.51 43.19 -33.74
C ASP A 166 -6.09 44.50 -34.43
N SER A 167 -5.02 45.13 -33.96
CA SER A 167 -4.50 46.38 -34.53
C SER A 167 -3.59 46.21 -35.76
N SER A 168 -2.98 45.03 -35.95
CA SER A 168 -2.07 44.79 -37.08
C SER A 168 -2.86 44.61 -38.39
N THR A 169 -2.36 45.17 -39.48
CA THR A 169 -2.91 45.02 -40.84
C THR A 169 -2.06 44.10 -41.71
N ASN A 170 -0.81 43.82 -41.32
CA ASN A 170 0.15 43.02 -42.06
C ASN A 170 -0.06 41.51 -41.87
N ILE A 171 -0.13 40.76 -42.97
CA ILE A 171 -0.42 39.31 -42.97
C ILE A 171 0.70 38.50 -42.31
N VAL A 172 1.97 38.89 -42.51
CA VAL A 172 3.13 38.17 -41.96
C VAL A 172 3.23 38.38 -40.44
N GLU A 173 3.01 39.61 -39.97
CA GLU A 173 2.98 39.93 -38.54
C GLU A 173 1.82 39.24 -37.83
N LYS A 174 0.63 39.15 -38.46
CA LYS A 174 -0.49 38.39 -37.90
C LYS A 174 -0.15 36.91 -37.69
N ALA A 175 0.58 36.30 -38.62
CA ALA A 175 1.00 34.91 -38.46
C ALA A 175 2.01 34.75 -37.30
N ALA A 176 2.96 35.67 -37.16
CA ALA A 176 3.90 35.69 -36.04
C ALA A 176 3.20 35.86 -34.68
N ILE A 177 2.30 36.85 -34.57
CA ILE A 177 1.52 37.11 -33.35
C ILE A 177 0.65 35.90 -32.98
N ARG A 178 0.04 35.22 -33.97
CA ARG A 178 -0.73 33.97 -33.73
C ARG A 178 0.14 32.86 -33.15
N ASN A 179 1.37 32.69 -33.63
CA ASN A 179 2.31 31.71 -33.09
C ASN A 179 2.73 32.07 -31.65
N GLU A 180 2.95 33.35 -31.36
CA GLU A 180 3.21 33.82 -29.99
C GLU A 180 2.02 33.56 -29.05
N ILE A 181 0.79 33.86 -29.50
CA ILE A 181 -0.44 33.56 -28.74
C ILE A 181 -0.56 32.05 -28.48
N ALA A 182 -0.22 31.20 -29.46
CA ALA A 182 -0.24 29.75 -29.28
C ALA A 182 0.77 29.30 -28.21
N SER A 183 1.99 29.83 -28.23
CA SER A 183 3.03 29.58 -27.22
C SER A 183 2.61 30.03 -25.81
N VAL A 184 2.07 31.25 -25.69
CA VAL A 184 1.57 31.78 -24.40
C VAL A 184 0.38 30.97 -23.89
N ASN A 185 -0.50 30.50 -24.77
CA ASN A 185 -1.58 29.58 -24.39
C ASN A 185 -1.04 28.23 -23.90
N GLU A 186 0.00 27.68 -24.52
CA GLU A 186 0.66 26.45 -24.06
C GLU A 186 1.29 26.64 -22.66
N GLN A 187 1.91 27.80 -22.40
CA GLN A 187 2.41 28.15 -21.07
C GLN A 187 1.31 28.21 -20.02
N LEU A 188 0.13 28.71 -20.39
CA LEU A 188 -1.06 28.75 -19.52
C LEU A 188 -1.65 27.35 -19.31
N GLN A 189 -1.68 26.50 -20.34
CA GLN A 189 -2.11 25.10 -20.20
C GLN A 189 -1.19 24.31 -19.28
N THR A 190 0.13 24.54 -19.33
CA THR A 190 1.12 23.88 -18.47
C THR A 190 1.29 24.56 -17.10
N PHE A 191 0.67 25.72 -16.87
CA PHE A 191 0.76 26.45 -15.61
C PHE A 191 0.31 25.60 -14.41
N HIS A 192 -0.87 24.98 -14.52
CA HIS A 192 -1.42 24.17 -13.44
C HIS A 192 -0.56 22.92 -13.14
N THR A 193 0.01 22.29 -14.16
CA THR A 193 0.88 21.12 -13.98
C THR A 193 2.20 21.51 -13.32
N ARG A 194 2.81 22.63 -13.72
CA ARG A 194 4.02 23.17 -13.07
C ARG A 194 3.78 23.56 -11.61
N ARG A 195 2.66 24.24 -11.32
CA ARG A 195 2.27 24.59 -9.94
C ARG A 195 2.05 23.35 -9.09
N GLN A 196 1.30 22.38 -9.59
CA GLN A 196 1.06 21.12 -8.89
C GLN A 196 2.37 20.36 -8.65
N ALA A 197 3.32 20.43 -9.60
CA ALA A 197 4.60 19.80 -9.44
C ALA A 197 5.42 20.40 -8.28
N ALA A 198 5.46 21.72 -8.18
CA ALA A 198 6.13 22.45 -7.10
C ALA A 198 5.49 22.17 -5.72
N ILE A 199 4.15 22.17 -5.65
CA ILE A 199 3.41 21.83 -4.42
C ILE A 199 3.75 20.40 -3.98
N ALA A 200 3.69 19.44 -4.89
CA ALA A 200 3.97 18.04 -4.57
C ALA A 200 5.43 17.80 -4.15
N GLU A 201 6.38 18.57 -4.69
CA GLU A 201 7.78 18.56 -4.22
C GLU A 201 7.91 19.09 -2.80
N ARG A 202 7.24 20.20 -2.46
CA ARG A 202 7.27 20.75 -1.10
C ARG A 202 6.62 19.81 -0.09
N VAL A 203 5.49 19.21 -0.46
CA VAL A 203 4.81 18.16 0.32
C VAL A 203 5.76 17.01 0.60
N SER A 204 6.53 16.58 -0.41
CA SER A 204 7.44 15.45 -0.26
C SER A 204 8.52 15.78 0.79
N LEU A 205 9.19 16.93 0.68
CA LEU A 205 10.21 17.35 1.65
C LEU A 205 9.66 17.41 3.08
N PHE A 206 8.47 17.97 3.26
CA PHE A 206 7.83 18.04 4.57
C PHE A 206 7.54 16.65 5.16
N VAL A 207 7.05 15.71 4.34
CA VAL A 207 6.81 14.32 4.77
C VAL A 207 8.12 13.62 5.12
N ALA A 208 9.22 13.92 4.43
CA ALA A 208 10.54 13.35 4.72
C ALA A 208 11.06 13.76 6.09
N GLU A 209 10.93 15.04 6.43
CA GLU A 209 11.34 15.58 7.73
C GLU A 209 10.48 15.05 8.87
N HIS A 210 9.22 14.74 8.57
CA HIS A 210 8.20 14.34 9.52
C HIS A 210 7.71 12.91 9.31
N TRP A 211 8.60 12.03 8.84
CA TRP A 211 8.25 10.64 8.51
C TRP A 211 7.77 9.85 9.71
N ASN A 212 8.18 10.23 10.93
CA ASN A 212 7.76 9.61 12.19
C ASN A 212 6.56 10.32 12.84
N ALA A 213 5.86 11.19 12.11
CA ALA A 213 4.69 11.89 12.64
C ALA A 213 3.63 10.90 13.13
N ALA A 214 2.96 11.28 14.23
CA ALA A 214 1.91 10.45 14.80
C ALA A 214 0.76 10.27 13.81
N SER A 215 0.17 9.08 13.80
CA SER A 215 -0.82 8.70 12.82
C SER A 215 -1.75 7.62 13.35
N LEU A 216 -2.98 7.60 12.84
CA LEU A 216 -3.95 6.55 13.12
C LEU A 216 -4.80 6.30 11.87
N ASP A 217 -4.71 5.08 11.35
CA ASP A 217 -5.48 4.61 10.20
C ASP A 217 -6.41 3.49 10.64
N VAL A 218 -7.61 3.49 10.05
CA VAL A 218 -8.57 2.39 10.15
C VAL A 218 -8.86 1.91 8.75
N ALA A 219 -8.86 0.60 8.58
CA ALA A 219 -9.12 -0.02 7.30
C ALA A 219 -9.98 -1.26 7.44
N PHE A 220 -10.81 -1.48 6.43
CA PHE A 220 -11.77 -2.56 6.35
C PHE A 220 -11.78 -3.12 4.93
N GLY A 221 -11.85 -4.43 4.78
CA GLY A 221 -11.86 -5.03 3.46
C GLY A 221 -12.32 -6.48 3.45
N ARG A 222 -12.42 -7.04 2.25
CA ARG A 222 -12.79 -8.42 2.01
C ARG A 222 -11.88 -9.06 0.98
N VAL A 223 -11.57 -10.33 1.20
CA VAL A 223 -10.84 -11.17 0.24
C VAL A 223 -11.67 -12.38 -0.13
N PHE A 224 -11.60 -12.76 -1.40
CA PHE A 224 -12.17 -13.97 -1.97
C PHE A 224 -11.03 -14.80 -2.55
N THR A 225 -10.89 -16.05 -2.11
CA THR A 225 -9.92 -17.00 -2.66
C THR A 225 -10.64 -18.01 -3.55
N TYR A 226 -10.16 -18.21 -4.77
CA TYR A 226 -10.67 -19.15 -5.75
C TYR A 226 -9.61 -20.19 -6.09
N GLN A 227 -10.01 -21.45 -6.16
CA GLN A 227 -9.18 -22.51 -6.72
C GLN A 227 -9.11 -22.31 -8.24
N SER A 228 -7.89 -22.27 -8.80
CA SER A 228 -7.70 -22.23 -10.25
C SER A 228 -7.01 -23.48 -10.79
N ASP A 229 -7.43 -23.90 -11.98
CA ASP A 229 -6.81 -25.02 -12.69
C ASP A 229 -5.49 -24.61 -13.37
N SER A 230 -4.76 -25.57 -13.93
CA SER A 230 -3.53 -25.31 -14.69
C SER A 230 -3.75 -24.44 -15.93
N ALA A 231 -5.00 -24.27 -16.39
CA ALA A 231 -5.39 -23.38 -17.48
C ALA A 231 -5.77 -21.96 -17.00
N GLY A 232 -5.82 -21.72 -15.68
CA GLY A 232 -6.16 -20.45 -15.08
C GLY A 232 -7.66 -20.13 -15.00
N SER A 233 -8.54 -21.12 -15.18
CA SER A 233 -9.99 -20.95 -15.00
C SER A 233 -10.36 -20.93 -13.51
N LEU A 234 -11.36 -20.12 -13.14
CA LEU A 234 -11.86 -20.02 -11.76
C LEU A 234 -12.93 -21.09 -11.54
N ARG A 235 -12.65 -22.07 -10.67
CA ARG A 235 -13.54 -23.23 -10.51
C ARG A 235 -14.48 -23.13 -9.31
N LYS A 236 -13.92 -22.96 -8.10
CA LYS A 236 -14.67 -22.94 -6.84
C LYS A 236 -14.08 -21.91 -5.88
N LEU A 237 -14.96 -21.25 -5.12
CA LEU A 237 -14.55 -20.43 -3.98
C LEU A 237 -13.98 -21.34 -2.88
N ARG A 238 -12.75 -21.07 -2.45
CA ARG A 238 -12.09 -21.74 -1.32
C ARG A 238 -12.43 -20.98 -0.04
N LEU A 239 -13.22 -21.60 0.83
CA LEU A 239 -13.54 -21.08 2.15
C LEU A 239 -12.41 -21.48 3.11
N ASN A 240 -11.53 -20.53 3.41
CA ASN A 240 -10.42 -20.69 4.35
C ASN A 240 -10.12 -19.35 5.04
N ARG A 241 -9.10 -19.32 5.89
CA ARG A 241 -8.66 -18.09 6.59
C ARG A 241 -8.36 -16.89 5.69
N ASN A 242 -8.02 -17.13 4.42
CA ASN A 242 -7.68 -16.08 3.45
C ASN A 242 -8.91 -15.58 2.67
N THR A 243 -10.10 -16.13 2.95
CA THR A 243 -11.39 -15.71 2.38
C THR A 243 -12.28 -15.19 3.50
N GLY A 244 -12.42 -13.88 3.60
CA GLY A 244 -13.15 -13.29 4.72
C GLY A 244 -13.08 -11.78 4.75
N TRP A 245 -13.73 -11.22 5.77
CA TRP A 245 -13.68 -9.81 6.10
C TRP A 245 -12.51 -9.55 7.05
N GLY A 246 -11.85 -8.41 6.88
CA GLY A 246 -10.82 -7.94 7.81
C GLY A 246 -11.09 -6.50 8.21
N LEU A 247 -10.92 -6.21 9.51
CA LEU A 247 -10.86 -4.87 10.06
C LEU A 247 -9.51 -4.73 10.75
N TRP A 248 -8.80 -3.64 10.49
CA TRP A 248 -7.56 -3.35 11.19
C TRP A 248 -7.42 -1.87 11.50
N ILE A 249 -6.80 -1.62 12.65
CA ILE A 249 -6.45 -0.32 13.16
C ILE A 249 -4.94 -0.31 13.30
N ASN A 250 -4.31 0.70 12.73
CA ASN A 250 -2.87 0.87 12.77
C ASN A 250 -2.54 2.28 13.20
N GLY A 251 -1.67 2.42 14.18
CA GLY A 251 -1.28 3.74 14.67
C GLY A 251 0.21 3.80 15.00
N GLY A 252 0.78 4.99 14.87
CA GLY A 252 2.19 5.24 15.14
C GLY A 252 2.39 6.48 16.01
N VAL A 253 3.41 6.45 16.85
CA VAL A 253 3.86 7.59 17.66
C VAL A 253 5.37 7.78 17.55
N PRO A 254 5.85 9.03 17.41
CA PRO A 254 7.28 9.33 17.35
C PRO A 254 7.95 9.05 18.70
N LEU A 255 9.11 8.41 18.64
CA LEU A 255 10.05 8.31 19.77
C LEU A 255 11.31 9.14 19.42
N GLY A 256 11.31 10.42 19.79
CA GLY A 256 12.41 11.33 19.44
C GLY A 256 12.47 11.65 17.93
N LYS A 257 13.69 11.84 17.39
CA LYS A 257 13.89 12.35 16.01
C LYS A 257 13.98 11.28 14.93
N ARG A 258 14.31 10.03 15.29
CA ARG A 258 14.63 8.96 14.31
C ARG A 258 13.94 7.63 14.60
N TRP A 259 13.06 7.58 15.59
CA TRP A 259 12.30 6.38 15.91
C TRP A 259 10.81 6.61 15.75
N LEU A 260 10.13 5.54 15.34
CA LEU A 260 8.68 5.43 15.28
C LEU A 260 8.29 4.11 15.95
N LEU A 261 7.38 4.19 16.92
CA LEU A 261 6.72 3.02 17.48
C LEU A 261 5.32 2.94 16.87
N SER A 262 4.96 1.81 16.29
CA SER A 262 3.62 1.57 15.77
C SER A 262 3.02 0.28 16.30
N GLY A 263 1.70 0.23 16.29
CA GLY A 263 0.91 -0.90 16.74
C GLY A 263 -0.19 -1.23 15.75
N LEU A 264 -0.49 -2.52 15.63
CA LEU A 264 -1.55 -3.06 14.79
C LEU A 264 -2.52 -3.85 15.64
N LEU A 265 -3.81 -3.57 15.47
CA LEU A 265 -4.90 -4.44 15.92
C LEU A 265 -5.68 -4.87 14.70
N ARG A 266 -5.78 -6.16 14.46
CA ARG A 266 -6.49 -6.73 13.31
C ARG A 266 -7.43 -7.82 13.80
N THR A 267 -8.64 -7.82 13.25
CA THR A 267 -9.60 -8.91 13.40
C THR A 267 -10.02 -9.36 12.01
N THR A 268 -10.07 -10.67 11.78
CA THR A 268 -10.58 -11.23 10.54
C THR A 268 -11.68 -12.22 10.83
N TRP A 269 -12.80 -12.07 10.13
CA TRP A 269 -13.97 -12.94 10.17
C TRP A 269 -13.99 -13.75 8.90
N TYR A 270 -13.96 -15.07 9.02
CA TYR A 270 -13.79 -15.95 7.86
C TYR A 270 -14.56 -17.24 8.05
N GLU A 271 -14.86 -17.90 6.94
CA GLU A 271 -15.47 -19.22 6.88
C GLU A 271 -14.42 -20.25 6.48
N GLU A 272 -14.42 -21.39 7.15
CA GLU A 272 -13.49 -22.49 6.89
C GLU A 272 -14.28 -23.73 6.48
N GLN A 273 -13.99 -24.28 5.29
CA GLN A 273 -14.46 -25.61 4.94
C GLN A 273 -13.65 -26.62 5.75
N VAL A 274 -14.32 -27.37 6.62
CA VAL A 274 -13.75 -28.43 7.42
C VAL A 274 -14.16 -29.76 6.81
N ASP A 275 -13.17 -30.54 6.38
CA ASP A 275 -13.37 -31.89 5.89
C ASP A 275 -13.19 -32.86 7.07
N PHE A 276 -14.11 -33.81 7.25
CA PHE A 276 -14.12 -34.74 8.36
C PHE A 276 -14.68 -36.10 7.95
N LEU A 277 -14.37 -37.12 8.76
CA LEU A 277 -14.85 -38.48 8.57
C LEU A 277 -16.00 -38.77 9.53
N ILE A 278 -17.05 -39.37 8.99
CA ILE A 278 -18.14 -39.96 9.76
C ILE A 278 -17.97 -41.47 9.71
N LYS A 279 -18.05 -42.12 10.86
CA LYS A 279 -18.00 -43.57 10.99
C LYS A 279 -19.37 -44.13 11.31
N ASP A 280 -19.83 -45.09 10.52
CA ASP A 280 -21.03 -45.87 10.81
C ASP A 280 -20.76 -46.82 11.99
N GLN A 281 -21.65 -46.83 12.98
CA GLN A 281 -21.51 -47.64 14.18
C GLN A 281 -21.77 -49.14 13.93
N VAL A 282 -22.44 -49.49 12.83
CA VAL A 282 -22.81 -50.88 12.50
C VAL A 282 -21.85 -51.49 11.48
N THR A 283 -21.53 -50.76 10.40
CA THR A 283 -20.67 -51.27 9.32
C THR A 283 -19.20 -50.91 9.48
N ALA A 284 -18.87 -50.01 10.42
CA ALA A 284 -17.54 -49.43 10.61
C ALA A 284 -16.97 -48.72 9.38
N GLU A 285 -17.79 -48.46 8.36
CA GLU A 285 -17.41 -47.72 7.16
C GLU A 285 -17.20 -46.23 7.49
N GLU A 286 -16.19 -45.64 6.86
CA GLU A 286 -15.85 -44.22 7.02
C GLU A 286 -16.25 -43.44 5.76
N ILE A 287 -17.10 -42.44 5.94
CA ILE A 287 -17.61 -41.59 4.88
C ILE A 287 -17.05 -40.19 5.07
N GLN A 288 -16.41 -39.65 4.04
CA GLN A 288 -15.93 -38.28 4.04
C GLN A 288 -17.09 -37.30 3.85
N ARG A 289 -17.15 -36.29 4.72
CA ARG A 289 -18.08 -35.16 4.65
C ARG A 289 -17.32 -33.85 4.79
N SER A 290 -17.99 -32.77 4.41
CA SER A 290 -17.47 -31.42 4.55
C SER A 290 -18.57 -30.51 5.10
N ALA A 291 -18.20 -29.59 5.98
CA ALA A 291 -19.07 -28.56 6.52
C ALA A 291 -18.35 -27.21 6.51
N VAL A 292 -19.11 -26.12 6.52
CA VAL A 292 -18.56 -24.77 6.54
C VAL A 292 -18.80 -24.18 7.92
N ALA A 293 -17.72 -23.86 8.63
CA ALA A 293 -17.79 -23.29 9.97
C ALA A 293 -17.23 -21.87 9.99
N GLU A 294 -17.87 -20.98 10.74
CA GLU A 294 -17.40 -19.61 10.95
C GLU A 294 -16.32 -19.54 12.03
N ASN A 295 -15.31 -18.69 11.81
CA ASN A 295 -14.29 -18.42 12.80
C ASN A 295 -13.80 -16.96 12.76
N LYS A 296 -13.16 -16.55 13.86
CA LYS A 296 -12.55 -15.23 14.05
C LYS A 296 -11.09 -15.38 14.46
N LEU A 297 -10.23 -14.57 13.86
CA LEU A 297 -8.82 -14.47 14.20
C LEU A 297 -8.53 -13.05 14.69
N TYR A 298 -7.87 -12.94 15.84
CA TYR A 298 -7.37 -11.69 16.38
C TYR A 298 -5.86 -11.65 16.24
N SER A 299 -5.34 -10.56 15.69
CA SER A 299 -3.91 -10.32 15.53
C SER A 299 -3.54 -9.00 16.19
N VAL A 300 -2.51 -9.03 17.03
CA VAL A 300 -1.97 -7.85 17.73
C VAL A 300 -0.51 -7.75 17.39
N GLY A 301 -0.08 -6.58 16.92
CA GLY A 301 1.29 -6.34 16.48
C GLY A 301 1.90 -5.10 17.11
N VAL A 302 3.21 -5.16 17.36
CA VAL A 302 4.03 -4.01 17.73
C VAL A 302 5.23 -3.93 16.79
N ASN A 303 5.50 -2.72 16.29
CA ASN A 303 6.60 -2.42 15.39
C ASN A 303 7.44 -1.28 15.96
N ILE A 304 8.76 -1.46 15.95
CA ILE A 304 9.70 -0.38 16.17
C ILE A 304 10.50 -0.16 14.90
N ARG A 305 10.60 1.10 14.49
CA ARG A 305 11.29 1.50 13.27
C ARG A 305 12.31 2.58 13.57
N TYR A 306 13.50 2.42 12.99
CA TYR A 306 14.59 3.37 13.06
C TYR A 306 15.05 3.75 11.66
N GLY A 307 15.28 5.02 11.41
CA GLY A 307 15.94 5.44 10.18
C GLY A 307 15.55 6.84 9.73
N GLY A 308 15.42 6.99 8.43
CA GLY A 308 15.12 8.25 7.78
C GLY A 308 14.71 8.08 6.32
N PRO A 309 14.85 9.13 5.50
CA PRO A 309 14.28 9.15 4.14
C PRO A 309 14.91 8.19 3.13
N LEU A 310 16.16 7.77 3.35
CA LEU A 310 16.94 6.93 2.42
C LEU A 310 16.95 5.45 2.81
N TYR A 311 17.04 5.19 4.11
CA TYR A 311 17.07 3.86 4.69
C TYR A 311 16.15 3.83 5.91
N SER A 312 15.41 2.74 6.07
CA SER A 312 14.68 2.46 7.30
C SER A 312 14.86 1.01 7.68
N PHE A 313 14.96 0.75 8.98
CA PHE A 313 15.04 -0.57 9.56
C PHE A 313 13.86 -0.75 10.50
N PHE A 314 13.31 -1.95 10.55
CA PHE A 314 12.18 -2.27 11.38
C PHE A 314 12.35 -3.62 12.06
N ALA A 315 11.78 -3.72 13.27
CA ALA A 315 11.55 -4.97 13.97
C ALA A 315 10.08 -5.03 14.37
N GLU A 316 9.45 -6.17 14.11
CA GLU A 316 8.02 -6.41 14.27
C GLU A 316 7.80 -7.68 15.06
N LEU A 317 6.85 -7.62 15.99
CA LEU A 317 6.30 -8.76 16.68
C LEU A 317 4.80 -8.78 16.40
N LEU A 318 4.30 -9.88 15.83
CA LEU A 318 2.87 -10.12 15.62
C LEU A 318 2.46 -11.35 16.41
N TYR A 319 1.42 -11.21 17.22
CA TYR A 319 0.77 -12.30 17.93
C TYR A 319 -0.61 -12.56 17.35
N GLU A 320 -0.91 -13.81 17.02
CA GLU A 320 -2.20 -14.21 16.43
C GLU A 320 -2.89 -15.27 17.29
N LYS A 321 -4.19 -15.08 17.53
CA LYS A 321 -5.00 -15.99 18.33
C LYS A 321 -6.39 -16.18 17.71
N LYS A 322 -6.79 -17.44 17.55
CA LYS A 322 -8.15 -17.84 17.15
C LYS A 322 -9.13 -17.68 18.31
N SER A 323 -10.39 -17.34 17.99
CA SER A 323 -11.46 -17.05 18.95
C SER A 323 -12.00 -18.23 19.77
N LEU A 324 -11.27 -19.36 19.84
CA LEU A 324 -11.49 -20.47 20.78
C LEU A 324 -12.58 -21.50 20.46
N LYS A 325 -13.42 -21.40 19.42
CA LYS A 325 -14.21 -22.57 19.00
C LYS A 325 -13.24 -23.67 18.56
N THR A 326 -13.23 -24.80 19.24
CA THR A 326 -12.45 -25.94 18.75
C THR A 326 -13.03 -26.41 17.41
N PRO A 327 -12.23 -27.05 16.53
CA PRO A 327 -12.73 -27.55 15.27
C PRO A 327 -13.97 -28.43 15.41
N VAL A 328 -14.03 -29.21 16.50
CA VAL A 328 -15.14 -30.10 16.84
C VAL A 328 -16.38 -29.31 17.29
N GLU A 329 -16.25 -28.37 18.23
CA GLU A 329 -17.37 -27.51 18.66
C GLU A 329 -17.94 -26.69 17.50
N ALA A 330 -17.08 -26.16 16.64
CA ALA A 330 -17.51 -25.40 15.46
C ALA A 330 -18.23 -26.28 14.43
N LEU A 331 -17.87 -27.56 14.36
CA LEU A 331 -18.54 -28.53 13.49
C LEU A 331 -19.90 -28.94 14.06
N GLU A 332 -20.00 -29.19 15.37
CA GLU A 332 -21.24 -29.60 16.04
C GLU A 332 -22.35 -28.53 15.95
N GLU A 333 -21.99 -27.25 15.88
CA GLU A 333 -22.95 -26.16 15.67
C GLU A 333 -23.59 -26.16 14.27
N VAL A 334 -22.86 -26.66 13.25
CA VAL A 334 -23.30 -26.57 11.84
C VAL A 334 -23.75 -27.92 11.29
N PHE A 335 -23.29 -29.02 11.88
CA PHE A 335 -23.53 -30.36 11.38
C PHE A 335 -24.02 -31.31 12.48
N THR A 336 -25.23 -31.83 12.29
CA THR A 336 -25.78 -32.92 13.10
C THR A 336 -25.57 -34.26 12.40
N ALA A 337 -24.84 -35.17 13.04
CA ALA A 337 -24.60 -36.50 12.49
C ALA A 337 -25.92 -37.30 12.36
N PRO A 338 -26.13 -38.03 11.24
CA PRO A 338 -27.25 -38.96 11.10
C PRO A 338 -27.28 -40.02 12.21
N ALA A 339 -28.47 -40.47 12.59
CA ALA A 339 -28.65 -41.51 13.60
C ALA A 339 -27.83 -42.77 13.24
N GLY A 340 -27.11 -43.33 14.22
CA GLY A 340 -26.24 -44.50 14.01
C GLY A 340 -24.83 -44.19 13.49
N THR A 341 -24.47 -42.91 13.35
CA THR A 341 -23.12 -42.50 12.90
C THR A 341 -22.43 -41.60 13.91
N GLY A 342 -21.09 -41.69 14.01
CA GLY A 342 -20.26 -40.88 14.89
C GLY A 342 -19.21 -40.07 14.13
N ILE A 343 -18.95 -38.83 14.57
CA ILE A 343 -17.89 -38.00 14.00
C ILE A 343 -16.54 -38.47 14.54
N VAL A 344 -15.57 -38.71 13.65
CA VAL A 344 -14.19 -39.04 14.04
C VAL A 344 -13.47 -37.74 14.40
N SER A 345 -13.44 -37.38 15.68
CA SER A 345 -12.91 -36.10 16.18
C SER A 345 -11.45 -35.82 15.76
N SER A 346 -10.61 -36.85 15.61
CA SER A 346 -9.22 -36.72 15.15
C SER A 346 -9.08 -36.30 13.68
N SER A 347 -10.13 -36.49 12.87
CA SER A 347 -10.17 -36.08 11.46
C SER A 347 -10.52 -34.60 11.29
N VAL A 348 -11.09 -33.97 12.32
CA VAL A 348 -11.54 -32.58 12.27
C VAL A 348 -10.37 -31.65 12.58
N GLN A 349 -9.77 -31.06 11.55
CA GLN A 349 -8.63 -30.15 11.72
C GLN A 349 -8.91 -28.80 11.08
N TRP A 350 -8.58 -27.74 11.82
CA TRP A 350 -8.50 -26.40 11.27
C TRP A 350 -7.10 -26.12 10.73
N THR A 351 -6.99 -25.13 9.85
CA THR A 351 -5.72 -24.55 9.41
C THR A 351 -4.92 -24.09 10.63
N THR A 352 -3.71 -24.60 10.79
CA THR A 352 -2.82 -24.23 11.91
C THR A 352 -2.51 -22.73 11.87
N VAL A 353 -2.59 -22.09 13.04
CA VAL A 353 -2.17 -20.69 13.23
C VAL A 353 -0.90 -20.70 14.04
N HIS A 354 0.12 -20.01 13.52
CA HIS A 354 1.37 -19.77 14.22
C HIS A 354 1.16 -18.55 15.11
N PRO A 355 1.17 -18.71 16.43
CA PRO A 355 0.72 -17.66 17.33
C PRO A 355 1.71 -16.50 17.39
N THR A 356 2.95 -16.67 16.96
CA THR A 356 3.96 -15.63 17.07
C THR A 356 4.80 -15.56 15.81
N THR A 357 4.84 -14.38 15.22
CA THR A 357 5.70 -14.04 14.10
C THR A 357 6.62 -12.90 14.50
N ILE A 358 7.91 -13.07 14.26
CA ILE A 358 8.90 -12.01 14.40
C ILE A 358 9.36 -11.64 13.00
N SER A 359 9.33 -10.37 12.64
CA SER A 359 9.87 -9.89 11.36
C SER A 359 10.91 -8.82 11.60
N VAL A 360 12.06 -8.93 10.94
CA VAL A 360 13.10 -7.90 10.95
C VAL A 360 13.45 -7.57 9.52
N GLY A 361 13.54 -6.29 9.19
CA GLY A 361 13.79 -5.90 7.82
C GLY A 361 14.07 -4.43 7.69
N GLY A 362 14.00 -3.96 6.47
CA GLY A 362 14.20 -2.58 6.14
C GLY A 362 13.86 -2.27 4.70
N ASP A 363 13.94 -0.98 4.42
CA ASP A 363 13.75 -0.46 3.08
C ASP A 363 14.96 0.35 2.71
N TRP A 364 15.44 0.14 1.50
CA TRP A 364 16.48 0.93 0.89
C TRP A 364 15.98 1.54 -0.41
N ARG A 365 15.99 2.86 -0.46
CA ARG A 365 15.67 3.61 -1.66
C ARG A 365 16.91 3.72 -2.54
N ILE A 366 16.91 3.00 -3.66
CA ILE A 366 18.00 3.05 -4.66
C ILE A 366 17.83 4.27 -5.57
N SER A 367 16.60 4.54 -6.01
CA SER A 367 16.32 5.65 -6.91
C SER A 367 14.99 6.33 -6.57
N ARG A 368 14.58 7.29 -7.41
CA ARG A 368 13.30 7.97 -7.25
C ARG A 368 12.13 7.01 -7.35
N ASN A 369 12.21 6.07 -8.28
CA ASN A 369 11.08 5.22 -8.65
C ASN A 369 11.26 3.80 -8.13
N VAL A 370 12.42 3.43 -7.58
CA VAL A 370 12.72 2.06 -7.16
C VAL A 370 13.08 2.02 -5.68
N ILE A 371 12.29 1.27 -4.91
CA ILE A 371 12.54 0.94 -3.51
C ILE A 371 12.73 -0.55 -3.40
N ILE A 372 13.82 -0.97 -2.75
CA ILE A 372 14.01 -2.35 -2.32
C ILE A 372 13.53 -2.46 -0.89
N ASN A 373 12.54 -3.34 -0.68
CA ASN A 373 12.09 -3.76 0.63
C ASN A 373 12.74 -5.13 0.87
N TYR A 374 13.33 -5.34 2.03
CA TYR A 374 13.91 -6.63 2.42
C TYR A 374 13.51 -6.94 3.85
N GLY A 375 13.34 -8.21 4.15
CA GLY A 375 12.98 -8.65 5.48
C GLY A 375 13.15 -10.14 5.66
N MET A 376 13.24 -10.53 6.91
CA MET A 376 13.29 -11.91 7.36
C MET A 376 12.09 -12.10 8.28
N ARG A 377 11.27 -13.11 7.98
CA ARG A 377 10.11 -13.48 8.78
C ARG A 377 10.37 -14.80 9.47
N TRP A 378 10.24 -14.80 10.78
CA TRP A 378 10.41 -15.95 11.64
C TRP A 378 9.06 -16.37 12.22
N LEU A 379 8.62 -17.58 11.87
CA LEU A 379 7.39 -18.17 12.38
C LEU A 379 7.73 -19.09 13.56
N LEU A 380 7.16 -18.77 14.72
CA LEU A 380 7.33 -19.53 15.95
C LEU A 380 6.04 -20.32 16.26
N ASP A 381 6.22 -21.53 16.75
CA ASP A 381 5.12 -22.35 17.28
C ASP A 381 4.65 -21.84 18.64
N LYS A 382 3.55 -22.40 19.15
CA LYS A 382 3.03 -22.21 20.52
C LYS A 382 4.07 -22.43 21.61
N ASN A 383 5.09 -23.25 21.35
CA ASN A 383 6.17 -23.56 22.28
C ASN A 383 7.43 -22.69 22.04
N GLY A 384 7.35 -21.66 21.21
CA GLY A 384 8.48 -20.77 20.88
C GLY A 384 9.55 -21.41 19.99
N ARG A 385 9.31 -22.62 19.45
CA ARG A 385 10.22 -23.28 18.52
C ARG A 385 10.06 -22.70 17.11
N SER A 386 11.19 -22.47 16.45
CA SER A 386 11.24 -22.05 15.05
C SER A 386 10.62 -23.11 14.15
N GLN A 387 9.58 -22.75 13.39
CA GLN A 387 8.99 -23.62 12.37
C GLN A 387 9.43 -23.25 10.96
N ALA A 388 9.48 -21.96 10.65
CA ALA A 388 9.84 -21.49 9.32
C ALA A 388 10.56 -20.16 9.38
N PHE A 389 11.50 -20.00 8.45
CA PHE A 389 12.26 -18.79 8.23
C PHE A 389 12.12 -18.40 6.77
N THR A 390 11.44 -17.28 6.51
CA THR A 390 11.09 -16.86 5.15
C THR A 390 11.75 -15.52 4.86
N PRO A 391 12.75 -15.46 3.96
CA PRO A 391 13.22 -14.19 3.43
C PRO A 391 12.14 -13.61 2.53
N VAL A 392 11.88 -12.32 2.66
CA VAL A 392 10.96 -11.56 1.81
C VAL A 392 11.71 -10.39 1.22
N ALA A 393 11.73 -10.30 -0.10
CA ALA A 393 12.25 -9.14 -0.81
C ALA A 393 11.19 -8.64 -1.79
N GLY A 394 11.06 -7.33 -1.94
CA GLY A 394 10.10 -6.71 -2.83
C GLY A 394 10.68 -5.47 -3.48
N ILE A 395 10.38 -5.26 -4.75
CA ILE A 395 10.74 -4.04 -5.47
C ILE A 395 9.44 -3.28 -5.74
N SER A 396 9.35 -2.05 -5.24
CA SER A 396 8.23 -1.15 -5.53
C SER A 396 8.68 -0.17 -6.62
N CYS A 397 7.94 -0.15 -7.74
CA CYS A 397 8.17 0.79 -8.84
C CYS A 397 7.05 1.83 -8.89
N MET A 398 7.39 3.12 -9.04
CA MET A 398 6.40 4.18 -9.25
C MET A 398 6.33 4.57 -10.73
N MET A 399 5.12 4.48 -11.31
CA MET A 399 4.81 5.16 -12.56
C MET A 399 4.20 6.53 -12.23
N ARG A 400 4.70 7.58 -12.87
CA ARG A 400 4.11 8.93 -12.81
C ARG A 400 3.44 9.27 -14.12
#